data_AF-G4RG14-F1
#
_entry.id   AF-G4RG14-F1
#
_cell.length_a   1.000
_cell.length_b   1.000
_cell.length_c   1.000
_cell.angle_alpha   90.00
_cell.angle_beta   90.00
_cell.angle_gamma   90.00
#
_symmetry.space_group_name_H-M   'P 1'
#
loop_
_entity.id
_entity.type
_entity.pdbx_description
1 polymer ?
#
loop_
_entity_poly.entity_id
_entity_poly.type
_entity_poly.pdbx_seq_one_letter_code
_entity_poly.pdbx_strand_id
1 'polypeptide(L)' 'MSSRKREHSRKPDEQYELIESCSKGPYLELFARGTRANWTYWGNQADESYKPNWATYPYNSAAE' A
#
# COMPACT_ATOMS: atom_id res chain seq x y z
N MET A 1 -3.10 4.22 19.28
CA MET A 1 -4.09 4.32 18.19
C MET A 1 -3.89 3.13 17.27
N SER A 2 -4.95 2.52 16.76
CA SER A 2 -4.85 1.40 15.82
C SER A 2 -5.38 1.88 14.47
N SER A 3 -4.69 1.54 13.38
CA SER A 3 -5.15 1.84 12.04
C SER A 3 -6.45 1.09 11.72
N ARG A 4 -7.31 1.68 10.87
CA ARG A 4 -8.57 1.05 10.46
C ARG A 4 -8.28 -0.12 9.54
N LYS A 5 -8.84 -1.29 9.84
CA LYS A 5 -8.70 -2.48 9.00
C LYS A 5 -9.27 -2.22 7.60
N ARG A 6 -8.45 -2.50 6.58
CA ARG A 6 -8.79 -2.47 5.15
C ARG A 6 -8.85 -3.91 4.61
N GLU A 7 -8.78 -4.09 3.29
CA GLU A 7 -8.72 -5.42 2.67
C GLU A 7 -7.55 -6.26 3.22
N HIS A 8 -7.71 -7.59 3.14
CA HIS A 8 -6.71 -8.52 3.63
C HIS A 8 -5.33 -8.22 3.01
N SER A 9 -4.28 -8.28 3.82
CA SER A 9 -2.89 -8.00 3.42
C SER A 9 -2.56 -6.52 3.13
N ARG A 10 -3.54 -5.59 3.15
CA ARG A 10 -3.26 -4.15 3.00
C ARG A 10 -2.60 -3.60 4.27
N LYS A 11 -1.36 -3.14 4.11
CA LYS A 11 -0.60 -2.43 5.14
C LYS A 11 -1.23 -1.07 5.42
N PRO A 12 -1.14 -0.52 6.64
CA PRO A 12 -1.59 0.85 6.92
C PRO A 12 -0.67 1.88 6.26
N ASP A 13 -1.25 3.01 5.83
CA ASP A 13 -0.51 4.06 5.11
C ASP A 13 0.54 4.76 5.99
N GLU A 14 0.31 4.78 7.31
CA GLU A 14 1.24 5.29 8.34
C GLU A 14 2.61 4.59 8.30
N GLN A 15 2.67 3.36 7.78
CA GLN A 15 3.94 2.63 7.66
C GLN A 15 4.95 3.36 6.77
N TYR A 16 4.49 3.98 5.69
CA TYR A 16 5.38 4.66 4.74
C TYR A 16 5.96 5.93 5.35
N GLU A 17 5.14 6.73 6.03
CA GLU A 17 5.59 7.94 6.73
C GLU A 17 6.64 7.60 7.78
N LEU A 18 6.43 6.51 8.53
CA LEU A 18 7.41 6.02 9.48
C LEU A 18 8.74 5.67 8.80
N ILE A 19 8.71 4.90 7.71
CA ILE A 19 9.92 4.51 6.97
C ILE A 19 10.65 5.75 6.43
N GLU A 20 9.93 6.69 5.83
CA GLU A 20 10.49 7.93 5.28
C GLU A 20 11.09 8.83 6.37
N SER A 21 10.50 8.84 7.57
CA SER A 21 11.02 9.60 8.71
C SER A 21 12.31 9.00 9.30
N CYS A 22 12.44 7.66 9.26
CA CYS A 22 13.55 6.93 9.86
C CYS A 22 14.69 6.64 8.88
N SER A 23 14.45 6.71 7.57
CA SER A 23 15.41 6.31 6.54
C SER A 23 15.34 7.25 5.35
N LYS A 24 16.50 7.71 4.88
CA LYS A 24 16.59 8.51 3.65
C LYS A 24 16.59 7.57 2.44
N GLY A 25 15.82 7.93 1.41
CA GLY A 25 15.66 7.12 0.20
C GLY A 25 16.96 6.89 -0.61
N PRO A 26 16.88 6.11 -1.70
CA PRO A 26 15.66 5.65 -2.39
C PRO A 26 14.94 4.49 -1.69
N TYR A 27 13.64 4.34 -1.96
CA TYR A 27 12.79 3.31 -1.36
C TYR A 27 12.32 2.27 -2.38
N LEU A 28 12.20 1.00 -1.93
CA LEU A 28 11.74 -0.13 -2.73
C LEU A 28 10.71 -0.95 -1.95
N GLU A 29 9.56 -1.23 -2.55
CA GLU A 29 8.57 -2.19 -2.05
C GLU A 29 8.48 -3.42 -2.97
N LEU A 30 8.70 -4.60 -2.39
CA LEU A 30 8.58 -5.89 -3.07
C LEU A 30 7.22 -6.54 -2.78
N PHE A 31 6.69 -7.23 -3.78
CA PHE A 31 5.35 -7.85 -3.78
C PHE A 31 4.21 -6.86 -3.59
N ALA A 32 4.41 -5.64 -4.08
CA ALA A 32 3.45 -4.57 -3.96
C ALA A 32 2.16 -4.83 -4.76
N ARG A 33 1.08 -4.26 -4.23
CA ARG A 33 -0.24 -4.22 -4.86
C ARG A 33 -0.69 -2.76 -4.85
N GLY A 34 -0.48 -2.07 -5.96
CA GLY A 34 -0.54 -0.61 -6.05
C GLY A 34 0.84 0.07 -6.10
N THR A 35 0.83 1.39 -6.24
CA THR A 35 2.00 2.26 -6.30
C THR A 35 1.81 3.49 -5.41
N ARG A 36 2.91 4.20 -5.12
CA ARG A 36 2.93 5.49 -4.41
C ARG A 36 4.03 6.37 -5.01
N ALA A 37 3.89 7.67 -4.86
CA ALA A 37 4.98 8.58 -5.22
C ALA A 37 6.25 8.29 -4.41
N ASN A 38 7.42 8.55 -5.00
CA ASN A 38 8.76 8.46 -4.38
C ASN A 38 9.27 7.06 -4.03
N TRP A 39 8.54 6.01 -4.40
CA TRP A 39 8.91 4.62 -4.15
C TRP A 39 9.03 3.85 -5.46
N THR A 40 10.02 2.95 -5.54
CA THR A 40 10.10 1.94 -6.59
C THR A 40 9.27 0.74 -6.16
N TYR A 41 8.45 0.21 -7.06
CA TYR A 41 7.57 -0.92 -6.78
C TYR A 41 7.90 -2.11 -7.66
N TRP A 42 7.91 -3.29 -7.06
CA TRP A 42 8.03 -4.55 -7.77
C TRP A 42 6.95 -5.52 -7.31
N GLY A 43 6.13 -6.00 -8.24
CA GLY A 43 5.06 -6.95 -7.95
C GLY A 43 4.15 -7.17 -9.15
N ASN A 44 3.42 -8.28 -9.17
CA ASN A 44 2.53 -8.63 -10.29
C ASN A 44 1.30 -7.71 -10.40
N GLN A 45 1.02 -6.91 -9.37
CA GLN A 45 -0.11 -5.98 -9.31
C GLN A 45 0.36 -4.58 -8.86
N ALA A 46 1.63 -4.26 -9.12
CA ALA A 46 2.26 -2.99 -8.75
C ALA A 46 1.90 -1.90 -9.78
N ASP A 47 0.61 -1.63 -9.94
CA ASP A 47 0.08 -0.67 -10.90
C ASP A 47 -0.91 0.31 -10.24
N GLU A 48 -1.05 1.50 -10.83
CA GLU A 48 -1.94 2.56 -10.31
C GLU A 48 -3.43 2.19 -10.36
N SER A 49 -3.81 1.20 -11.16
CA SER A 49 -5.19 0.76 -11.31
C SER A 49 -5.57 -0.39 -10.37
N TYR A 50 -4.67 -0.77 -9.45
CA TYR A 50 -4.92 -1.87 -8.52
C TYR A 50 -6.20 -1.66 -7.72
N LYS A 51 -7.11 -2.62 -7.85
CA LYS A 51 -8.34 -2.72 -7.07
C LYS A 51 -8.56 -4.18 -6.66
N PRO A 52 -8.99 -4.46 -5.43
CA PRO A 52 -9.34 -5.81 -5.02
C PRO A 52 -10.46 -6.35 -5.92
N ASN A 53 -10.28 -7.57 -6.44
CA ASN A 53 -11.24 -8.26 -7.32
C ASN A 53 -12.01 -9.39 -6.61
N TRP A 54 -11.94 -9.45 -5.27
CA TRP A 54 -12.62 -10.42 -4.43
C TRP A 54 -13.49 -9.73 -3.37
N ALA A 55 -14.44 -10.46 -2.77
CA ALA A 55 -15.27 -9.94 -1.70
C ALA A 55 -14.41 -9.55 -0.48
N THR A 56 -14.39 -8.27 -0.12
CA THR A 56 -13.57 -7.75 0.98
C THR A 56 -14.28 -6.65 1.76
N TYR A 57 -13.61 -6.09 2.77
CA TYR A 57 -14.19 -5.07 3.64
C TYR A 57 -14.62 -3.83 2.84
N PRO A 58 -15.71 -3.14 3.25
CA PRO A 58 -16.24 -1.99 2.49
C PRO A 58 -15.23 -0.86 2.31
N TYR A 59 -14.32 -0.70 3.29
CA TYR A 59 -13.23 0.27 3.20
C TYR A 59 -11.97 -0.42 2.68
N ASN A 60 -11.68 -0.24 1.39
CA ASN A 60 -10.57 -0.87 0.69
C ASN A 60 -10.04 0.04 -0.43
N SER A 61 -8.98 -0.37 -1.12
CA SER A 61 -8.33 0.42 -2.18
C SER A 61 -9.21 0.77 -3.40
N ALA A 62 -10.39 0.17 -3.57
CA ALA A 62 -11.35 0.57 -4.61
C ALA A 62 -12.33 1.68 -4.17
N ALA A 63 -12.44 1.93 -2.86
CA ALA A 63 -13.36 2.90 -2.27
C ALA A 63 -12.67 4.21 -1.84
N GLU A 64 -11.37 4.34 -2.12
CA GLU A 64 -10.56 5.55 -1.93
C GLU A 64 -10.39 6.33 -3.23
#